data_AF-A0A2D4Q5R0-F1
#
_entry.id   AF-A0A2D4Q5R0-F1
#
_cell.length_a   1.000
_cell.length_b   1.000
_cell.length_c   1.000
_cell.angle_alpha   90.00
_cell.angle_beta   90.00
_cell.angle_gamma   90.00
#
_symmetry.space_group_name_H-M   'P 1'
#
loop_
_entity.id
_entity.type
_entity.pdbx_description
1 polymer ?
#
loop_
_entity_poly.entity_id
_entity_poly.type
_entity_poly.pdbx_seq_one_letter_code
_entity_poly.pdbx_strand_id
1 'polypeptide(L)'
;MEKRRRARINESLGQLKTLILDALKKDSSRHSKLEKADILEMTVKHLRNLQRAQMTAALSADPTVLGKYRAGFNECMNEVTRFLSTCEGVNTEVRSRLLGHLSTCLGQIVAMNYPPPPPPPPQAASGQPAHLA
;
A
#
# COMPACT_ATOMS: atom_id res chain seq x y z
N MET A 1 -21.84 -19.96 20.14
CA MET A 1 -21.42 -18.94 19.15
C MET A 1 -19.97 -19.08 18.72
N GLU A 2 -19.02 -19.26 19.64
CA GLU A 2 -17.59 -19.32 19.31
C GLU A 2 -17.20 -20.45 18.35
N LYS A 3 -17.80 -21.65 18.47
CA LYS A 3 -17.59 -22.76 17.52
C LYS A 3 -17.91 -22.36 16.06
N ARG A 4 -19.03 -21.64 15.85
CA ARG A 4 -19.45 -21.17 14.52
C ARG A 4 -18.52 -20.09 13.97
N ARG A 5 -18.02 -19.21 14.84
CA ARG A 5 -17.02 -18.20 14.47
C ARG A 5 -15.71 -18.86 14.02
N ARG A 6 -15.21 -19.85 14.77
CA ARG A 6 -13.98 -20.59 14.42
C ARG A 6 -14.10 -21.35 13.09
N ALA A 7 -15.25 -21.98 12.83
CA ALA A 7 -15.51 -22.66 11.56
C ALA A 7 -15.40 -21.70 10.37
N ARG A 8 -16.08 -20.55 10.44
CA ARG A 8 -16.01 -19.50 9.41
C ARG A 8 -14.58 -19.01 9.15
N ILE A 9 -13.80 -18.76 10.21
CA ILE A 9 -12.41 -18.28 10.07
C ILE A 9 -11.56 -19.31 9.32
N ASN A 10 -11.69 -20.60 9.66
CA ASN A 10 -10.91 -21.65 9.00
C ASN A 10 -11.34 -21.85 7.54
N GLU A 11 -12.63 -21.74 7.25
CA GLU A 11 -13.16 -21.78 5.88
C GLU A 11 -12.60 -20.63 5.03
N SER A 12 -12.67 -19.39 5.54
CA SER A 12 -12.11 -18.23 4.86
C SER A 12 -10.60 -18.35 4.63
N LEU A 13 -9.84 -18.88 5.60
CA LEU A 13 -8.40 -19.14 5.43
C LEU A 13 -8.12 -20.19 4.36
N GLY A 14 -8.94 -21.25 4.28
CA GLY A 14 -8.84 -22.26 3.22
C GLY A 14 -9.08 -21.66 1.84
N GLN A 15 -10.12 -20.83 1.70
CA GLN A 15 -10.42 -20.11 0.45
C GLN A 15 -9.28 -19.16 0.07
N LEU A 16 -8.75 -18.39 1.02
CA LEU A 16 -7.62 -17.47 0.81
C LEU A 16 -6.40 -18.22 0.27
N LYS A 17 -6.06 -19.37 0.87
CA LYS A 17 -4.95 -20.20 0.40
C LYS A 17 -5.11 -20.58 -1.06
N THR A 18 -6.28 -21.09 -1.46
CA THR A 18 -6.55 -21.48 -2.85
C THR A 18 -6.43 -20.30 -3.80
N LEU A 19 -7.10 -19.19 -3.50
CA LEU A 19 -7.10 -17.99 -4.36
C LEU A 19 -5.68 -17.42 -4.55
N ILE A 20 -4.88 -17.40 -3.49
CA ILE A 20 -3.51 -16.85 -3.56
C ILE A 20 -2.56 -17.78 -4.32
N LEU A 21 -2.67 -19.10 -4.15
CA LEU A 21 -1.83 -20.03 -4.89
C LEU A 21 -2.15 -19.99 -6.39
N ASP A 22 -3.44 -19.90 -6.74
CA ASP A 22 -3.89 -19.75 -8.13
C ASP A 22 -3.40 -18.42 -8.75
N ALA A 23 -3.62 -17.30 -8.06
CA ALA A 23 -3.18 -15.98 -8.51
C ALA A 23 -1.66 -15.86 -8.68
N LEU A 24 -0.88 -16.61 -7.88
CA LEU A 24 0.58 -16.65 -7.96
C LEU A 24 1.11 -17.78 -8.86
N LYS A 25 0.23 -18.59 -9.48
CA LYS A 25 0.58 -19.77 -10.28
C LYS A 25 1.53 -20.72 -9.53
N LYS A 26 1.28 -20.94 -8.24
CA LYS A 26 2.07 -21.84 -7.38
C LYS A 26 1.40 -23.20 -7.25
N ASP A 27 2.20 -24.27 -7.31
CA ASP A 27 1.72 -25.64 -7.14
C ASP A 27 1.08 -25.87 -5.78
N SER A 28 -0.21 -26.23 -5.78
CA SER A 28 -0.96 -26.51 -4.55
C SER A 28 -0.36 -27.67 -3.73
N SER A 29 0.25 -28.66 -4.40
CA SER A 29 0.88 -29.83 -3.77
C SER A 29 2.05 -29.45 -2.86
N ARG A 30 2.90 -28.53 -3.31
CA ARG A 30 4.07 -28.02 -2.56
C ARG A 30 3.66 -27.12 -1.38
N HIS A 31 2.43 -26.62 -1.40
CA HIS A 31 1.88 -25.69 -0.42
C HIS A 31 0.81 -26.33 0.47
N SER A 32 0.68 -27.65 0.43
CA SER A 32 -0.28 -28.42 1.25
C SER A 32 -0.15 -28.16 2.75
N LYS A 33 1.06 -27.87 3.26
CA LYS A 33 1.37 -27.63 4.68
C LYS A 33 1.52 -26.16 5.12
N LEU A 34 1.08 -25.18 4.31
CA LEU A 34 1.19 -23.76 4.70
C LEU A 34 0.55 -23.49 6.07
N GLU A 35 1.28 -22.78 6.94
CA GLU A 35 0.76 -22.36 8.22
C GLU A 35 -0.24 -21.21 8.05
N LYS A 36 -1.07 -20.97 9.07
CA LYS A 36 -2.05 -19.87 9.03
C LYS A 36 -1.38 -18.50 8.86
N ALA A 37 -0.21 -18.32 9.48
CA ALA A 37 0.59 -17.10 9.37
C ALA A 37 1.08 -16.90 7.93
N ASP A 38 1.61 -17.95 7.28
CA ASP A 38 2.08 -17.87 5.89
C ASP A 38 0.95 -17.52 4.92
N ILE A 39 -0.24 -18.13 5.08
CA ILE A 39 -1.40 -17.84 4.24
C ILE A 39 -1.75 -16.35 4.33
N LEU A 40 -1.79 -15.81 5.55
CA LEU A 40 -2.09 -14.39 5.78
C LEU A 40 -0.99 -13.49 5.22
N GLU A 41 0.28 -13.81 5.45
CA GLU A 41 1.41 -13.02 4.93
C GLU A 41 1.42 -12.99 3.40
N MET A 42 1.28 -14.15 2.76
CA MET A 42 1.20 -14.24 1.31
C MET A 42 0.01 -13.46 0.76
N THR A 43 -1.14 -13.50 1.44
CA THR A 43 -2.33 -12.73 1.05
C THR A 43 -2.07 -11.24 1.13
N VAL A 44 -1.53 -10.75 2.25
CA VAL A 44 -1.22 -9.33 2.45
C VAL A 44 -0.21 -8.85 1.42
N LYS A 45 0.85 -9.63 1.18
CA LYS A 45 1.85 -9.32 0.15
C LYS A 45 1.22 -9.24 -1.24
N HIS A 46 0.35 -10.18 -1.60
CA HIS A 46 -0.35 -10.18 -2.87
C HIS A 46 -1.28 -8.95 -3.02
N LEU A 47 -2.07 -8.62 -1.99
CA LEU A 47 -2.94 -7.44 -2.01
C LEU A 47 -2.16 -6.14 -2.17
N ARG A 48 -1.02 -6.00 -1.48
CA ARG A 48 -0.12 -4.85 -1.65
C ARG A 48 0.47 -4.78 -3.06
N ASN A 49 0.85 -5.92 -3.64
CA ASN A 49 1.33 -5.99 -5.02
C ASN A 49 0.23 -5.60 -6.01
N LEU A 50 -0.99 -6.12 -5.83
CA LEU A 50 -2.13 -5.83 -6.68
C LEU A 50 -2.48 -4.34 -6.65
N GLN A 51 -2.50 -3.72 -5.47
CA GLN A 51 -2.72 -2.28 -5.31
C GLN A 51 -1.67 -1.46 -6.08
N ARG A 52 -0.39 -1.83 -5.96
CA ARG A 52 0.70 -1.16 -6.71
C ARG A 52 0.57 -1.35 -8.22
N ALA A 53 0.22 -2.55 -8.67
CA ALA A 53 0.07 -2.87 -10.09
C ALA A 53 -1.11 -2.10 -10.71
N GLN A 54 -2.26 -2.04 -10.02
CA GLN A 54 -3.42 -1.25 -10.47
C GLN A 54 -3.08 0.25 -10.56
N MET A 55 -2.36 0.78 -9.58
CA MET A 55 -1.90 2.17 -9.60
C MET A 55 -0.95 2.44 -10.77
N THR A 56 0.01 1.53 -11.01
CA THR A 56 0.95 1.63 -12.14
C THR A 56 0.21 1.58 -13.48
N ALA A 57 -0.78 0.68 -13.60
CA ALA A 57 -1.61 0.56 -14.80
C ALA A 57 -2.43 1.84 -15.04
N ALA A 58 -3.03 2.42 -14.00
CA ALA A 58 -3.76 3.69 -14.10
C ALA A 58 -2.85 4.84 -14.54
N LEU A 59 -1.63 4.93 -13.99
CA LEU A 59 -0.63 5.92 -14.38
C LEU A 59 -0.10 5.71 -15.80
N SER A 60 -0.01 4.46 -16.26
CA SER A 60 0.40 4.16 -17.64
C SER A 60 -0.69 4.50 -18.66
N ALA A 61 -1.97 4.40 -18.28
CA ALA A 61 -3.10 4.72 -19.15
C ALA A 61 -3.29 6.23 -19.33
N ASP A 62 -3.15 7.01 -18.26
CA ASP A 62 -3.04 8.47 -18.34
C ASP A 62 -2.13 8.98 -17.20
N PRO A 63 -0.88 9.37 -17.51
CA PRO A 63 0.07 9.86 -16.50
C PRO A 63 -0.38 11.17 -15.84
N THR A 64 -1.37 11.87 -16.40
CA THR A 64 -1.92 13.11 -15.85
C THR A 64 -3.03 12.88 -14.83
N VAL A 65 -3.64 11.70 -14.75
CA VAL A 65 -4.76 11.39 -13.82
C VAL A 65 -4.38 11.70 -12.38
N LEU A 66 -3.16 11.34 -11.98
CA LEU A 66 -2.70 11.59 -10.63
C LEU A 66 -2.44 13.07 -10.36
N GLY A 67 -1.88 13.79 -11.35
CA GLY A 67 -1.70 15.23 -11.27
C GLY A 67 -3.04 15.97 -11.13
N LYS A 68 -4.04 15.56 -11.92
CA LYS A 68 -5.41 16.07 -11.87
C LYS A 68 -6.08 15.77 -10.53
N TYR A 69 -5.97 14.54 -10.03
CA TYR A 69 -6.49 14.16 -8.72
C TYR A 69 -5.85 14.97 -7.59
N ARG A 70 -4.52 15.12 -7.62
CA ARG A 70 -3.79 15.94 -6.64
C ARG A 70 -4.23 17.40 -6.68
N ALA A 71 -4.40 17.98 -7.88
CA ALA A 71 -4.89 19.35 -8.04
C ALA A 71 -6.29 19.49 -7.43
N GLY A 72 -7.24 18.63 -7.83
CA GLY A 72 -8.61 18.67 -7.30
C GLY A 72 -8.71 18.40 -5.79
N PHE A 73 -7.84 17.54 -5.24
CA PHE A 73 -7.76 17.33 -3.80
C PHE A 73 -7.28 18.59 -3.06
N ASN A 74 -6.27 19.30 -3.61
CA ASN A 74 -5.80 20.56 -3.04
C ASN A 74 -6.88 21.64 -3.11
N GLU A 75 -7.59 21.75 -4.22
CA GLU A 75 -8.72 22.69 -4.35
C GLU A 75 -9.81 22.40 -3.32
N CYS A 76 -10.18 21.13 -3.15
CA CYS A 76 -11.13 20.70 -2.13
C CYS A 76 -10.63 21.03 -0.70
N MET A 77 -9.36 20.76 -0.38
CA MET A 77 -8.79 21.07 0.93
C MET A 77 -8.80 22.58 1.22
N ASN A 78 -8.49 23.40 0.22
CA ASN A 78 -8.56 24.86 0.32
C ASN A 78 -9.99 25.32 0.58
N GLU A 79 -10.98 24.76 -0.13
CA GLU A 79 -12.38 25.12 0.08
C GLU A 79 -12.90 24.67 1.46
N VAL A 80 -12.52 23.48 1.92
CA VAL A 80 -12.83 23.03 3.29
C VAL A 80 -12.22 23.98 4.32
N THR A 81 -10.97 24.42 4.12
CA THR A 81 -10.30 25.39 4.99
C THR A 81 -11.04 26.73 5.01
N ARG A 82 -11.46 27.22 3.84
CA ARG A 82 -12.22 28.45 3.68
C ARG A 82 -13.57 28.37 4.38
N PHE A 83 -14.34 27.31 4.10
CA PHE A 83 -15.65 27.07 4.70
C PHE A 83 -15.57 27.01 6.23
N LEU A 84 -14.64 26.23 6.78
CA LEU A 84 -14.46 26.10 8.22
C LEU A 84 -14.01 27.39 8.91
N SER A 85 -13.39 28.31 8.17
CA SER A 85 -13.01 29.64 8.67
C SER A 85 -14.23 30.58 8.76
N THR A 86 -15.26 30.34 7.95
CA THR A 86 -16.51 31.11 7.96
C THR A 86 -17.61 30.51 8.85
N CYS A 87 -17.46 29.24 9.28
CA CYS A 87 -18.44 28.59 10.15
C CYS A 87 -18.24 28.98 11.63
N GLU A 88 -19.21 29.75 12.16
CA GLU A 88 -19.35 29.97 13.59
C GLU A 88 -19.84 28.69 14.30
N GLY A 89 -19.34 28.43 15.51
CA GLY A 89 -19.74 27.27 16.32
C GLY A 89 -18.97 25.98 16.06
N VAL A 90 -18.10 25.91 15.04
CA VAL A 90 -17.22 24.75 14.84
C VAL A 90 -16.01 24.84 15.78
N ASN A 91 -15.85 23.82 16.62
CA ASN A 91 -14.74 23.69 17.56
C ASN A 91 -13.39 23.70 16.82
N THR A 92 -12.46 24.55 17.28
CA THR A 92 -11.12 24.72 16.71
C THR A 92 -10.31 23.43 16.67
N GLU A 93 -10.49 22.54 17.64
CA GLU A 93 -9.80 21.26 17.67
C GLU A 93 -10.33 20.29 16.61
N VAL A 94 -11.65 20.29 16.36
CA VAL A 94 -12.24 19.50 15.27
C VAL A 94 -11.73 20.01 13.91
N ARG A 95 -11.69 21.34 13.73
CA ARG A 95 -11.12 21.98 12.53
C ARG A 95 -9.67 21.55 12.30
N SER A 96 -8.84 21.63 13.35
CA SER A 96 -7.42 21.24 13.27
C SER A 96 -7.25 19.75 12.94
N ARG A 97 -8.01 18.86 13.60
CA ARG A 97 -7.96 17.41 13.34
C ARG A 97 -8.38 17.07 11.92
N LEU A 98 -9.44 17.70 11.40
CA LEU A 98 -9.91 17.48 10.03
C LEU A 98 -8.88 17.92 8.99
N LEU A 99 -8.34 19.14 9.12
CA LEU A 99 -7.31 19.64 8.20
C LEU A 99 -6.02 18.82 8.28
N GLY A 100 -5.60 18.42 9.48
CA GLY A 100 -4.47 17.51 9.67
C GLY A 100 -4.68 16.14 9.02
N HIS A 101 -5.91 15.60 9.11
CA HIS A 101 -6.27 14.35 8.45
C HIS A 101 -6.22 14.47 6.92
N LEU A 102 -6.77 15.54 6.35
CA LEU A 102 -6.73 15.78 4.90
C LEU A 102 -5.29 15.93 4.38
N SER A 103 -4.43 16.64 5.11
CA SER A 103 -3.01 16.76 4.80
C SER A 103 -2.30 15.40 4.82
N THR A 104 -2.58 14.57 5.83
CA THR A 104 -2.01 13.22 5.95
C THR A 104 -2.47 12.31 4.80
N CYS A 105 -3.75 12.39 4.41
CA CYS A 105 -4.30 11.64 3.29
C CYS A 105 -3.55 11.98 1.98
N LEU A 106 -3.35 13.27 1.71
CA LEU A 106 -2.56 13.72 0.56
C LEU A 106 -1.12 13.19 0.61
N GLY A 107 -0.48 13.20 1.77
CA GLY A 107 0.85 12.64 1.98
C GLY A 107 0.93 11.14 1.68
N GLN A 108 -0.10 10.36 2.07
CA GLN A 108 -0.18 8.93 1.78
C GLN A 108 -0.34 8.65 0.28
N ILE A 109 -1.14 9.47 -0.42
CA ILE A 109 -1.28 9.39 -1.88
C ILE A 109 0.08 9.59 -2.56
N VAL A 110 0.91 10.51 -2.05
CA VAL A 110 2.27 10.75 -2.55
C VAL A 110 3.24 9.63 -2.16
N ALA A 111 3.16 9.10 -0.94
CA ALA A 111 4.05 8.07 -0.43
C ALA A 111 3.81 6.68 -1.06
N MET A 112 2.56 6.35 -1.41
CA MET A 112 2.27 5.15 -2.23
C MET A 112 2.85 5.24 -3.64
N ASN A 113 3.35 6.41 -4.04
CA ASN A 113 3.73 6.75 -5.39
C ASN A 113 5.24 6.67 -5.69
N TYR A 114 6.08 6.41 -4.69
CA TYR A 114 7.49 6.12 -4.89
C TYR A 114 7.76 4.62 -4.76
N PRO A 115 8.14 3.91 -5.84
CA PRO A 115 8.84 2.65 -5.65
C PRO A 115 10.11 2.94 -4.82
N PRO A 116 10.50 2.05 -3.88
CA PRO A 116 11.78 2.20 -3.23
C PRO A 116 12.88 2.29 -4.29
N PRO A 117 13.88 3.18 -4.13
CA PRO A 117 14.98 3.27 -5.08
C PRO A 117 15.63 1.89 -5.25
N PRO A 118 16.07 1.53 -6.47
CA PRO A 118 16.76 0.28 -6.70
C PRO A 118 17.98 0.20 -5.75
N PRO A 119 18.29 -0.99 -5.20
CA PRO A 119 19.46 -1.15 -4.34
C PRO A 119 20.72 -0.69 -5.08
N PRO A 120 21.66 -0.03 -4.40
CA PRO A 120 22.91 0.41 -5.02
C PRO A 120 23.64 -0.80 -5.63
N PRO A 121 24.28 -0.63 -6.81
CA PRO A 121 25.04 -1.71 -7.42
C PRO A 121 26.13 -2.20 -6.44
N PRO A 122 26.41 -3.51 -6.40
CA PRO A 122 27.49 -4.04 -5.56
C PRO A 122 28.79 -3.33 -5.93
N GLN A 123 29.42 -2.68 -4.94
CA GLN A 123 30.72 -2.07 -5.11
C GLN A 123 31.69 -3.16 -5.58
N ALA A 124 32.14 -3.07 -6.83
CA ALA A 124 33.22 -3.90 -7.32
C ALA A 124 34.42 -3.63 -6.41
N ALA A 125 34.78 -4.62 -5.58
CA ALA A 125 36.00 -4.61 -4.82
C ALA A 125 37.15 -4.44 -5.82
N SER A 126 37.66 -3.22 -5.91
CA SER A 126 38.86 -2.90 -6.65
C SER A 126 40.00 -3.60 -5.92
N GLY A 127 40.38 -4.77 -6.42
CA GLY A 127 41.56 -5.48 -5.96
C GLY A 127 42.77 -4.57 -6.11
N GLN A 128 43.33 -4.12 -4.99
CA GLN A 128 44.64 -3.51 -4.97
C GLN A 128 45.68 -4.58 -5.35
N PRO A 129 46.59 -4.31 -6.30
CA PRO A 129 47.72 -5.18 -6.54
C PRO A 129 48.71 -5.01 -5.36
N ALA A 130 48.98 -6.12 -4.67
CA ALA A 130 50.05 -6.19 -3.68
C ALA A 130 51.39 -5.94 -4.38
N HIS A 131 52.04 -4.84 -4.02
CA HIS A 131 53.41 -4.55 -4.44
C HIS A 131 54.33 -5.52 -3.69
N LEU A 132 54.97 -6.44 -4.44
CA LEU A 132 55.99 -7.33 -3.91
C LEU A 132 57.29 -6.54 -3.71
N ALA A 133 57.86 -6.64 -2.52
CA ALA A 133 59.24 -6.26 -2.20
C ALA A 133 60.17 -7.46 -2.36
#